data_AF-A0A7J2RUZ4-F1
#
_entry.id   AF-A0A7J2RUZ4-F1
#
_cell.length_a   1.000
_cell.length_b   1.000
_cell.length_c   1.000
_cell.angle_alpha   90.00
_cell.angle_beta   90.00
_cell.angle_gamma   90.00
#
_symmetry.space_group_name_H-M   'P 1'
#
loop_
_entity.id
_entity.type
_entity.pdbx_description
1 polymer ?
#
loop_
_entity_poly.entity_id
_entity_poly.type
_entity_poly.pdbx_seq_one_letter_code
_entity_poly.pdbx_strand_id
1 'polypeptide(L)'
;MKKRILFGVFFIFLILTTFSFLYAQTSSEEEQEKVDNAYSCLEDKVDGKCSSLSTEEKIFSLLAIDECQADVIADSSGDGECWPDPNCRVKTTAQAILALDNTGVNTDKAETWLLSQNKTPTELTWFLEIESSEATTCSIDYSGLSYTINIGEDKK
;
A
#
# COMPACT_ATOMS: atom_id res chain seq x y z
N MET A 1 -8.82 -58.91 17.77
CA MET A 1 -9.41 -58.12 16.66
C MET A 1 -9.36 -56.61 16.91
N LYS A 2 -9.84 -56.06 18.04
CA LYS A 2 -9.85 -54.60 18.32
C LYS A 2 -8.51 -53.87 18.12
N LYS A 3 -7.36 -54.45 18.56
CA LYS A 3 -6.03 -53.85 18.37
C LYS A 3 -5.55 -53.82 16.91
N ARG A 4 -5.95 -54.79 16.07
CA ARG A 4 -5.62 -54.82 14.63
C ARG A 4 -6.45 -53.81 13.84
N ILE A 5 -7.69 -53.60 14.23
CA ILE A 5 -8.57 -52.57 13.66
C ILE A 5 -8.05 -51.18 14.05
N LEU A 6 -7.64 -50.96 15.32
CA LEU A 6 -7.05 -49.70 15.76
C LEU A 6 -5.76 -49.36 14.98
N PHE A 7 -4.90 -50.36 14.75
CA PHE A 7 -3.67 -50.18 13.99
C PHE A 7 -3.96 -49.84 12.52
N GLY A 8 -4.96 -50.47 11.91
CA GLY A 8 -5.40 -50.16 10.55
C GLY A 8 -5.96 -48.75 10.41
N VAL A 9 -6.79 -48.30 11.36
CA VAL A 9 -7.31 -46.93 11.38
C VAL A 9 -6.20 -45.90 11.57
N PHE A 10 -5.23 -46.16 12.45
CA PHE A 10 -4.07 -45.29 12.65
C PHE A 10 -3.23 -45.19 11.36
N PHE A 11 -3.00 -46.30 10.66
CA PHE A 11 -2.24 -46.31 9.41
C PHE A 11 -2.94 -45.55 8.28
N ILE A 12 -4.27 -45.69 8.18
CA ILE A 12 -5.09 -44.92 7.23
C ILE A 12 -5.06 -43.42 7.55
N PHE A 13 -5.13 -43.06 8.83
CA PHE A 13 -5.02 -41.67 9.27
C PHE A 13 -3.64 -41.08 8.95
N LEU A 14 -2.57 -41.86 9.15
CA LEU A 14 -1.20 -41.45 8.81
C LEU A 14 -1.04 -41.19 7.30
N ILE A 15 -1.59 -42.08 6.46
CA ILE A 15 -1.59 -41.92 5.00
C ILE A 15 -2.38 -40.66 4.60
N LEU A 16 -3.57 -40.46 5.16
CA LEU A 16 -4.40 -39.28 4.88
C LEU A 16 -3.69 -37.97 5.26
N THR A 17 -2.96 -37.94 6.39
CA THR A 17 -2.18 -36.75 6.77
C THR A 17 -1.01 -36.46 5.83
N THR A 18 -0.36 -37.49 5.25
CA THR A 18 0.77 -37.27 4.31
C THR A 18 0.34 -36.74 2.94
N PHE A 19 -0.87 -37.07 2.48
CA PHE A 19 -1.39 -36.56 1.21
C PHE A 19 -1.71 -35.05 1.24
N SER A 20 -2.11 -34.50 2.38
CA SER A 20 -2.39 -33.06 2.51
C SER A 20 -1.14 -32.18 2.35
N PHE A 21 0.04 -32.66 2.74
CA PHE A 21 1.30 -31.91 2.59
C PHE A 21 1.79 -31.84 1.13
N LEU A 22 1.53 -32.87 0.32
CA LEU A 22 1.94 -32.90 -1.10
C LEU A 22 1.13 -31.91 -1.97
N TYR A 23 -0.15 -31.70 -1.66
CA TYR A 23 -0.99 -30.73 -2.37
C TYR A 23 -0.65 -29.27 -2.04
N ALA A 24 -0.19 -28.98 -0.82
CA ALA A 24 0.19 -27.62 -0.43
C ALA A 24 1.51 -27.15 -1.07
N GLN A 25 2.43 -28.08 -1.34
CA GLN A 25 3.71 -27.78 -2.01
C GLN A 25 3.54 -27.47 -3.51
N THR A 26 2.64 -28.19 -4.20
CA THR A 26 2.46 -27.99 -5.64
C THR A 26 1.80 -26.66 -5.98
N SER A 27 0.89 -26.15 -5.13
CA SER A 27 0.28 -24.83 -5.34
C SER A 27 1.27 -23.68 -5.12
N SER A 28 2.15 -23.79 -4.13
CA SER A 28 3.14 -22.74 -3.86
C SER A 28 4.25 -22.67 -4.90
N GLU A 29 4.65 -23.82 -5.46
CA GLU A 29 5.68 -23.87 -6.52
C GLU A 29 5.15 -23.26 -7.84
N GLU A 30 3.89 -23.55 -8.22
CA GLU A 30 3.28 -22.98 -9.43
C GLU A 30 3.03 -21.47 -9.30
N GLU A 31 2.72 -20.98 -8.10
CA GLU A 31 2.60 -19.53 -7.82
C GLU A 31 3.95 -18.83 -7.89
N GLN A 32 5.00 -19.42 -7.32
CA GLN A 32 6.35 -18.87 -7.39
C GLN A 32 6.87 -18.83 -8.83
N GLU A 33 6.66 -19.88 -9.63
CA GLU A 33 7.05 -19.92 -11.04
C GLU A 33 6.40 -18.79 -11.86
N LYS A 34 5.13 -18.45 -11.58
CA LYS A 34 4.44 -17.34 -12.25
C LYS A 34 5.04 -15.98 -11.87
N VAL A 35 5.43 -15.81 -10.60
CA VAL A 35 6.09 -14.59 -10.11
C VAL A 35 7.46 -14.43 -10.75
N ASP A 36 8.26 -15.49 -10.78
CA ASP A 36 9.60 -15.48 -11.39
C ASP A 36 9.52 -15.13 -12.88
N ASN A 37 8.57 -15.75 -13.61
CA ASN A 37 8.32 -15.43 -15.02
C ASN A 37 7.89 -13.96 -15.23
N ALA A 38 7.14 -13.38 -14.29
CA ALA A 38 6.74 -11.97 -14.36
C ALA A 38 7.93 -11.03 -14.15
N TYR A 39 8.84 -11.35 -13.22
CA TYR A 39 10.08 -10.61 -13.02
C TYR A 39 10.99 -10.68 -14.24
N SER A 40 11.23 -11.87 -14.80
CA SER A 40 12.03 -12.01 -16.03
C SER A 40 11.43 -11.24 -17.22
N CYS A 41 10.09 -11.25 -17.35
CA CYS A 41 9.41 -10.46 -18.37
C CYS A 41 9.60 -8.95 -18.16
N LEU A 42 9.65 -8.48 -16.90
CA LEU A 42 9.92 -7.08 -16.58
C LEU A 42 11.37 -6.72 -16.88
N GLU A 43 12.34 -7.54 -16.45
CA GLU A 43 13.77 -7.37 -16.74
C GLU A 43 14.00 -7.23 -18.26
N ASP A 44 13.49 -8.14 -19.08
CA ASP A 44 13.62 -8.07 -20.55
C ASP A 44 13.05 -6.77 -21.16
N LYS A 45 12.00 -6.22 -20.54
CA LYS A 45 11.37 -4.97 -20.98
C LYS A 45 12.17 -3.74 -20.58
N VAL A 46 12.88 -3.79 -19.44
CA VAL A 46 13.59 -2.66 -18.85
C VAL A 46 15.05 -2.61 -19.29
N ASP A 47 15.67 -3.77 -19.56
CA ASP A 47 17.10 -3.89 -19.88
C ASP A 47 17.53 -2.92 -20.98
N GLY A 48 18.51 -2.06 -20.62
CA GLY A 48 19.07 -1.02 -21.48
C GLY A 48 18.11 0.10 -21.91
N LYS A 49 16.90 0.17 -21.34
CA LYS A 49 15.81 1.07 -21.79
C LYS A 49 15.34 2.06 -20.74
N CYS A 50 15.92 2.09 -19.54
CA CYS A 50 15.51 2.98 -18.44
C CYS A 50 15.27 4.45 -18.87
N SER A 51 16.14 5.02 -19.70
CA SER A 51 16.02 6.40 -20.18
C SER A 51 14.82 6.66 -21.09
N SER A 52 14.24 5.63 -21.71
CA SER A 52 13.05 5.70 -22.56
C SER A 52 11.74 5.49 -21.82
N LEU A 53 11.81 5.04 -20.57
CA LEU A 53 10.65 4.80 -19.71
C LEU A 53 10.12 6.12 -19.13
N SER A 54 8.84 6.15 -18.80
CA SER A 54 8.27 7.23 -17.98
C SER A 54 8.83 7.18 -16.55
N THR A 55 8.74 8.29 -15.82
CA THR A 55 9.19 8.34 -14.41
C THR A 55 8.50 7.29 -13.54
N GLU A 56 7.21 7.04 -13.74
CA GLU A 56 6.48 6.01 -12.99
C GLU A 56 6.99 4.60 -13.33
N GLU A 57 7.25 4.30 -14.60
CA GLU A 57 7.84 3.03 -15.02
C GLU A 57 9.26 2.84 -14.47
N LYS A 58 10.10 3.87 -14.46
CA LYS A 58 11.44 3.82 -13.84
C LYS A 58 11.35 3.51 -12.35
N ILE A 59 10.46 4.19 -11.63
CA ILE A 59 10.26 3.99 -10.19
C ILE A 59 9.80 2.55 -9.91
N PHE A 60 8.83 2.03 -10.67
CA PHE A 60 8.37 0.66 -10.48
C PHE A 60 9.43 -0.37 -10.89
N SER A 61 10.25 -0.08 -11.91
CA SER A 61 11.38 -0.93 -12.27
C SER A 61 12.40 -0.99 -11.13
N LEU A 62 12.73 0.15 -10.52
CA LEU A 62 13.59 0.20 -9.34
C LEU A 62 13.01 -0.57 -8.17
N LEU A 63 11.73 -0.39 -7.87
CA LEU A 63 11.08 -1.05 -6.74
C LEU A 63 10.96 -2.58 -6.92
N ALA A 64 10.78 -3.04 -8.16
CA ALA A 64 10.52 -4.43 -8.47
C ALA A 64 11.80 -5.26 -8.71
N ILE A 65 12.77 -4.69 -9.43
CA ILE A 65 13.96 -5.40 -9.94
C ILE A 65 15.26 -4.63 -9.70
N ASP A 66 15.25 -3.60 -8.87
CA ASP A 66 16.42 -2.77 -8.52
C ASP A 66 17.12 -2.10 -9.73
N GLU A 67 16.42 -1.94 -10.87
CA GLU A 67 16.94 -1.28 -12.07
C GLU A 67 16.54 0.20 -12.18
N CYS A 68 17.21 0.95 -13.06
CA CYS A 68 16.90 2.37 -13.36
C CYS A 68 17.15 3.38 -12.22
N GLN A 69 17.88 3.04 -11.16
CA GLN A 69 18.14 3.96 -10.04
C GLN A 69 18.67 5.34 -10.49
N ALA A 70 19.65 5.37 -11.39
CA ALA A 70 20.24 6.61 -11.88
C ALA A 70 19.21 7.47 -12.64
N ASP A 71 18.36 6.85 -13.45
CA ASP A 71 17.30 7.54 -14.21
C ASP A 71 16.19 8.04 -13.28
N VAL A 72 15.86 7.30 -12.21
CA VAL A 72 14.95 7.80 -11.17
C VAL A 72 15.55 9.05 -10.53
N ILE A 73 16.81 9.04 -10.12
CA ILE A 73 17.47 10.22 -9.53
C ILE A 73 17.47 11.40 -10.52
N ALA A 74 17.75 11.15 -11.80
CA ALA A 74 17.79 12.17 -12.84
C ALA A 74 16.43 12.82 -13.14
N ASP A 75 15.32 12.11 -12.90
CA ASP A 75 13.95 12.61 -13.08
C ASP A 75 13.48 13.51 -11.93
N SER A 76 14.33 13.78 -10.94
CA SER A 76 13.99 14.61 -9.78
C SER A 76 14.12 16.11 -10.07
N SER A 77 13.24 16.90 -9.44
CA SER A 77 13.38 18.35 -9.36
C SER A 77 14.15 18.74 -8.10
N GLY A 78 14.77 19.92 -8.11
CA GLY A 78 15.45 20.48 -6.94
C GLY A 78 16.62 19.63 -6.40
N ASP A 79 17.24 18.78 -7.24
CA ASP A 79 18.30 17.85 -6.81
C ASP A 79 17.81 16.89 -5.71
N GLY A 80 16.77 16.10 -6.04
CA GLY A 80 16.17 15.11 -5.16
C GLY A 80 15.08 15.64 -4.23
N GLU A 81 14.48 16.79 -4.52
CA GLU A 81 13.36 17.33 -3.70
C GLU A 81 12.02 16.67 -4.04
N CYS A 82 11.73 16.40 -5.32
CA CYS A 82 10.45 15.82 -5.70
C CYS A 82 10.42 15.26 -7.12
N TRP A 83 9.39 14.46 -7.44
CA TRP A 83 9.19 13.84 -8.74
C TRP A 83 7.78 14.06 -9.30
N PRO A 84 7.62 14.08 -10.64
CA PRO A 84 8.68 14.22 -11.65
C PRO A 84 9.10 15.69 -11.82
N ASP A 85 10.30 15.96 -12.33
CA ASP A 85 10.67 17.29 -12.81
C ASP A 85 9.88 17.66 -14.09
N PRO A 86 9.35 18.89 -14.22
CA PRO A 86 9.19 19.94 -13.20
C PRO A 86 7.85 19.87 -12.44
N ASN A 87 7.02 18.87 -12.71
CA ASN A 87 5.63 18.79 -12.28
C ASN A 87 5.43 17.90 -11.06
N CYS A 88 6.10 18.21 -9.96
CA CYS A 88 6.13 17.37 -8.77
C CYS A 88 4.73 17.00 -8.23
N ARG A 89 4.56 15.72 -7.84
CA ARG A 89 3.31 15.15 -7.34
C ARG A 89 3.53 14.35 -6.07
N VAL A 90 2.64 14.53 -5.09
CA VAL A 90 2.65 13.78 -3.81
C VAL A 90 2.79 12.27 -4.01
N LYS A 91 1.93 11.66 -4.86
CA LYS A 91 1.96 10.22 -5.13
C LYS A 91 3.31 9.79 -5.71
N THR A 92 3.77 10.46 -6.78
CA THR A 92 5.01 10.08 -7.48
C THR A 92 6.24 10.27 -6.60
N THR A 93 6.33 11.37 -5.85
CA THR A 93 7.41 11.59 -4.88
C THR A 93 7.41 10.51 -3.80
N ALA A 94 6.26 10.13 -3.25
CA ALA A 94 6.18 9.06 -2.26
C ALA A 94 6.63 7.70 -2.81
N GLN A 95 6.26 7.37 -4.05
CA GLN A 95 6.72 6.14 -4.71
C GLN A 95 8.23 6.16 -4.99
N ALA A 96 8.77 7.31 -5.42
CA ALA A 96 10.21 7.48 -5.63
C ALA A 96 11.00 7.31 -4.33
N ILE A 97 10.51 7.88 -3.22
CA ILE A 97 11.09 7.70 -1.88
C ILE A 97 11.16 6.21 -1.54
N LEU A 98 10.05 5.48 -1.67
CA LEU A 98 10.01 4.04 -1.37
C LEU A 98 11.01 3.24 -2.21
N ALA A 99 11.10 3.53 -3.51
CA ALA A 99 12.01 2.81 -4.40
C ALA A 99 13.49 3.12 -4.12
N LEU A 100 13.82 4.38 -3.84
CA LEU A 100 15.19 4.84 -3.57
C LEU A 100 15.69 4.43 -2.18
N ASP A 101 14.83 4.48 -1.16
CA ASP A 101 15.17 4.02 0.19
C ASP A 101 15.46 2.51 0.21
N ASN A 102 14.69 1.72 -0.57
CA ASN A 102 14.93 0.28 -0.70
C ASN A 102 16.33 -0.07 -1.25
N THR A 103 16.95 0.83 -2.02
CA THR A 103 18.32 0.66 -2.54
C THR A 103 19.39 1.42 -1.74
N GLY A 104 19.01 2.04 -0.62
CA GLY A 104 19.92 2.75 0.29
C GLY A 104 20.30 4.17 -0.16
N VAL A 105 19.55 4.76 -1.09
CA VAL A 105 19.72 6.17 -1.49
C VAL A 105 19.05 7.06 -0.45
N ASN A 106 19.71 8.16 -0.05
CA ASN A 106 19.14 9.12 0.90
C ASN A 106 17.96 9.89 0.27
N THR A 107 16.82 9.91 0.99
CA THR A 107 15.55 10.52 0.58
C THR A 107 15.12 11.71 1.45
N ASP A 108 15.98 12.20 2.36
CA ASP A 108 15.63 13.21 3.38
C ASP A 108 15.01 14.49 2.80
N LYS A 109 15.56 14.98 1.68
CA LYS A 109 15.03 16.17 0.99
C LYS A 109 13.61 15.93 0.48
N ALA A 110 13.38 14.77 -0.13
CA ALA A 110 12.10 14.38 -0.69
C ALA A 110 11.04 14.16 0.39
N GLU A 111 11.43 13.55 1.51
CA GLU A 111 10.57 13.39 2.68
C GLU A 111 10.18 14.75 3.27
N THR A 112 11.15 15.66 3.41
CA THR A 112 10.91 17.04 3.85
C THR A 112 9.92 17.75 2.92
N TRP A 113 10.11 17.63 1.60
CA TRP A 113 9.20 18.18 0.62
C TRP A 113 7.80 17.58 0.75
N LEU A 114 7.70 16.25 0.89
CA LEU A 114 6.43 15.54 0.99
C LEU A 114 5.64 15.96 2.24
N LEU A 115 6.30 16.07 3.39
CA LEU A 115 5.72 16.54 4.65
C LEU A 115 5.27 18.01 4.59
N SER A 116 5.87 18.81 3.70
CA SER A 116 5.45 20.20 3.47
C SER A 116 4.17 20.32 2.62
N GLN A 117 3.73 19.26 1.94
CA GLN A 117 2.54 19.24 1.07
C GLN A 117 1.23 19.15 1.87
N ASN A 118 1.07 20.03 2.87
CA ASN A 118 -0.15 20.14 3.65
C ASN A 118 -1.29 20.67 2.79
N LYS A 119 -2.40 19.94 2.75
CA LYS A 119 -3.63 20.37 2.08
C LYS A 119 -4.81 20.23 3.03
N THR A 120 -5.61 21.28 3.14
CA THR A 120 -6.92 21.18 3.78
C THR A 120 -7.79 20.24 2.95
N PRO A 121 -8.30 19.14 3.51
CA PRO A 121 -9.16 18.24 2.76
C PRO A 121 -10.43 18.98 2.30
N THR A 122 -10.67 19.03 1.00
CA THR A 122 -11.80 19.76 0.41
C THR A 122 -13.05 18.89 0.22
N GLU A 123 -12.89 17.57 0.30
CA GLU A 123 -13.95 16.58 0.01
C GLU A 123 -14.25 15.69 1.22
N LEU A 124 -14.13 16.24 2.43
CA LEU A 124 -14.58 15.55 3.63
C LEU A 124 -15.97 16.04 4.00
N THR A 125 -16.93 15.11 4.02
CA THR A 125 -18.20 15.33 4.72
C THR A 125 -17.97 15.07 6.20
N TRP A 126 -17.94 16.14 6.99
CA TRP A 126 -17.90 16.04 8.44
C TRP A 126 -19.31 15.82 8.98
N PHE A 127 -19.51 14.70 9.67
CA PHE A 127 -20.73 14.44 10.43
C PHE A 127 -20.51 14.87 11.87
N LEU A 128 -21.43 15.66 12.41
CA LEU A 128 -21.46 16.02 13.82
C LEU A 128 -22.59 15.22 14.48
N GLU A 129 -22.23 14.33 15.39
CA GLU A 129 -23.18 13.60 16.23
C GLU A 129 -23.23 14.26 17.61
N ILE A 130 -24.45 14.48 18.11
CA ILE A 130 -24.70 15.09 19.41
C ILE A 130 -25.55 14.12 20.21
N GLU A 131 -24.96 13.54 21.25
CA GLU A 131 -25.65 12.64 22.16
C GLU A 131 -25.76 13.29 23.54
N SER A 132 -26.97 13.27 24.09
CA SER A 132 -27.25 13.71 25.45
C SER A 132 -28.09 12.65 26.15
N SER A 133 -27.83 12.36 27.43
CA SER A 133 -28.64 11.45 28.23
C SER A 133 -30.02 12.04 28.53
N GLU A 134 -30.11 13.36 28.70
CA GLU A 134 -31.34 14.09 29.02
C GLU A 134 -31.77 15.02 27.87
N ALA A 135 -33.00 15.51 27.91
CA ALA A 135 -33.45 16.54 26.98
C ALA A 135 -32.62 17.82 27.17
N THR A 136 -32.10 18.38 26.07
CA THR A 136 -31.17 19.51 26.12
C THR A 136 -31.27 20.41 24.90
N THR A 137 -30.64 21.57 24.98
CA THR A 137 -30.48 22.50 23.87
C THR A 137 -28.99 22.78 23.68
N CYS A 138 -28.50 22.58 22.46
CA CYS A 138 -27.13 22.88 22.06
C CYS A 138 -27.11 24.06 21.09
N SER A 139 -26.07 24.89 21.20
CA SER A 139 -25.78 25.94 20.21
C SER A 139 -24.46 25.61 19.53
N ILE A 140 -24.44 25.61 18.21
CA ILE A 140 -23.25 25.38 17.40
C ILE A 140 -22.95 26.64 16.62
N ASP A 141 -21.75 27.18 16.82
CA ASP A 141 -21.24 28.29 16.03
C ASP A 141 -20.30 27.75 14.95
N TYR A 142 -20.70 27.88 13.68
CA TYR A 142 -19.92 27.43 12.54
C TYR A 142 -20.04 28.40 11.36
N SER A 143 -18.90 28.75 10.75
CA SER A 143 -18.81 29.67 9.62
C SER A 143 -19.49 31.04 9.86
N GLY A 144 -19.41 31.55 11.09
CA GLY A 144 -20.01 32.83 11.49
C GLY A 144 -21.54 32.78 11.66
N LEU A 145 -22.14 31.60 11.60
CA LEU A 145 -23.56 31.37 11.84
C LEU A 145 -23.74 30.56 13.13
N SER A 146 -24.83 30.82 13.85
CA SER A 146 -25.20 30.09 15.06
C SER A 146 -26.43 29.22 14.79
N TYR A 147 -26.35 27.95 15.16
CA TYR A 147 -27.40 26.96 14.96
C TYR A 147 -27.82 26.41 16.32
N THR A 148 -29.10 26.58 16.67
CA THR A 148 -29.66 25.97 17.88
C THR A 148 -30.29 24.63 17.54
N ILE A 149 -29.85 23.58 18.22
CA ILE A 149 -30.39 22.23 18.14
C ILE A 149 -31.08 21.93 19.47
N ASN A 150 -32.34 21.52 19.41
CA ASN A 150 -33.07 21.01 20.57
C ASN A 150 -33.12 19.49 20.44
N ILE A 151 -32.79 18.80 21.53
CA ILE A 151 -32.84 17.35 21.63
C ILE A 151 -33.89 17.03 22.69
N GLY A 152 -35.04 16.53 22.26
CA GLY A 152 -36.12 16.12 23.15
C GLY A 152 -35.81 14.85 23.95
N GLU A 153 -36.70 14.49 24.86
CA GLU A 153 -36.63 13.19 25.56
C GLU A 153 -36.75 12.01 24.59
N ASP A 154 -37.45 12.20 23.46
CA ASP A 154 -37.58 11.24 22.37
C ASP A 154 -36.38 11.24 21.40
N LYS A 155 -35.30 11.98 21.74
CA LYS A 155 -34.07 12.12 20.96
C LYS A 155 -34.26 12.71 19.56
N LYS A 156 -35.36 13.44 19.34
CA LYS A 156 -35.59 14.21 18.12
C LYS A 156 -35.25 15.68 18.29
#